data_AF-A0A4C1SPP3-F1
#
_entry.id   AF-A0A4C1SPP3-F1
#
_cell.length_a   1.000
_cell.length_b   1.000
_cell.length_c   1.000
_cell.angle_alpha   90.00
_cell.angle_beta   90.00
_cell.angle_gamma   90.00
#
_symmetry.space_group_name_H-M   'P 1'
#
loop_
_entity.id
_entity.type
_entity.pdbx_description
1 polymer ?
#
loop_
_entity_poly.entity_id
_entity_poly.type
_entity_poly.pdbx_seq_one_letter_code
_entity_poly.pdbx_strand_id
1 'polypeptide(L)'
;MKELIFRNAVTALKQPSLFEGQDFTDQLFELLQYVDPQSHTFFIDVVKEFVTNGGDENSQQLKEVMTPVLRRLHTEINKSNLINLPIYILPSVQLFANNPHLAPVLMEACEPKLRDNGAAYQHSVLGALLSLSVLPRTANSLYEFFENPMDQAANNMMESSLWNASAHLSKNMHKIFLSLLKGGPIMRDKILSWVGGCLKSNAARGMLWNVQAPEISGTALTLVSDGFMLNLGAVLLQLCQPFCTTHNDLKSLKIDPTYGAVLPEECPAKSVHLDCLHNETCLLPAREDSEGHTIKRPTAEVYNFVTECFFMSQKCIDLAMDAPIWLLHLHPSGHQLITFALKYS
;
A
#
# COMPACT_ATOMS: atom_id res chain seq x y z
N MET A 1 -2.33 3.64 41.34
CA MET A 1 -3.15 4.45 40.40
C MET A 1 -2.94 4.01 38.94
N LYS A 2 -1.70 3.99 38.41
CA LYS A 2 -1.41 3.51 37.04
C LYS A 2 -1.91 2.09 36.74
N GLU A 3 -1.69 1.15 37.66
CA GLU A 3 -2.16 -0.25 37.52
C GLU A 3 -3.69 -0.37 37.49
N LEU A 4 -4.41 0.45 38.26
CA LEU A 4 -5.87 0.51 38.24
C LEU A 4 -6.40 1.05 36.91
N ILE A 5 -5.77 2.10 36.37
CA ILE A 5 -6.11 2.66 35.06
C ILE A 5 -5.89 1.61 33.97
N PHE A 6 -4.74 0.93 33.99
CA PHE A 6 -4.42 -0.13 33.05
C PHE A 6 -5.43 -1.28 33.10
N ARG A 7 -5.72 -1.80 34.31
CA ARG A 7 -6.70 -2.88 34.49
C ARG A 7 -8.09 -2.46 34.03
N ASN A 8 -8.51 -1.23 34.32
CA ASN A 8 -9.80 -0.71 33.88
C ASN A 8 -9.86 -0.61 32.34
N ALA A 9 -8.81 -0.15 31.67
CA ALA A 9 -8.75 -0.10 30.21
C ALA A 9 -8.86 -1.50 29.57
N VAL A 10 -8.17 -2.49 30.14
CA VAL A 10 -8.28 -3.89 29.69
C VAL A 10 -9.68 -4.45 29.94
N THR A 11 -10.29 -4.15 31.10
CA THR A 11 -11.67 -4.59 31.38
C THR A 11 -12.68 -3.92 30.45
N ALA A 12 -12.50 -2.64 30.11
CA ALA A 12 -13.35 -1.93 29.17
C ALA A 12 -13.30 -2.56 27.76
N LEU A 13 -12.13 -3.05 27.34
CA LEU A 13 -12.02 -3.87 26.13
C LEU A 13 -12.76 -5.20 26.22
N LYS A 14 -12.60 -5.93 27.34
CA LYS A 14 -13.18 -7.28 27.53
C LYS A 14 -14.69 -7.25 27.73
N GLN A 15 -15.18 -6.28 28.47
CA GLN A 15 -16.57 -6.22 28.94
C GLN A 15 -17.08 -4.78 28.80
N PRO A 16 -17.24 -4.28 27.57
CA PRO A 16 -17.67 -2.90 27.33
C PRO A 16 -19.02 -2.57 27.96
N SER A 17 -19.89 -3.58 28.14
CA SER A 17 -21.19 -3.44 28.80
C SER A 17 -21.11 -3.03 30.28
N LEU A 18 -19.95 -3.19 30.94
CA LEU A 18 -19.77 -2.75 32.33
C LEU A 18 -19.57 -1.23 32.46
N PHE A 19 -19.32 -0.54 31.37
CA PHE A 19 -19.02 0.90 31.34
C PHE A 19 -20.11 1.66 30.60
N GLU A 20 -21.30 1.72 31.17
CA GLU A 20 -22.44 2.44 30.59
C GLU A 20 -22.11 3.92 30.32
N GLY A 21 -22.38 4.38 29.10
CA GLY A 21 -22.13 5.75 28.66
C GLY A 21 -20.69 6.06 28.25
N GLN A 22 -19.75 5.10 28.30
CA GLN A 22 -18.41 5.28 27.76
C GLN A 22 -18.32 4.79 26.31
N ASP A 23 -17.81 5.64 25.42
CA ASP A 23 -17.38 5.22 24.09
C ASP A 23 -15.88 4.90 24.12
N PHE A 24 -15.58 3.62 24.27
CA PHE A 24 -14.20 3.16 24.32
C PHE A 24 -13.46 3.32 22.97
N THR A 25 -14.19 3.29 21.86
CA THR A 25 -13.60 3.55 20.53
C THR A 25 -13.03 4.97 20.49
N ASP A 26 -13.82 5.93 20.96
CA ASP A 26 -13.45 7.33 20.95
C ASP A 26 -12.28 7.61 21.89
N GLN A 27 -12.26 6.99 23.08
CA GLN A 27 -11.14 7.08 24.01
C GLN A 27 -9.84 6.49 23.43
N LEU A 28 -9.92 5.34 22.75
CA LEU A 28 -8.76 4.76 22.06
C LEU A 28 -8.28 5.67 20.93
N PHE A 29 -9.20 6.26 20.18
CA PHE A 29 -8.86 7.19 19.11
C PHE A 29 -8.21 8.47 19.66
N GLU A 30 -8.73 9.03 20.75
CA GLU A 30 -8.13 10.18 21.46
C GLU A 30 -6.73 9.83 21.99
N LEU A 31 -6.54 8.64 22.53
CA LEU A 31 -5.23 8.17 23.01
C LEU A 31 -4.17 8.18 21.90
N LEU A 32 -4.55 7.83 20.67
CA LEU A 32 -3.66 7.88 19.50
C LEU A 32 -3.23 9.31 19.13
N GLN A 33 -4.00 10.33 19.49
CA GLN A 33 -3.71 11.73 19.14
C GLN A 33 -2.58 12.36 19.96
N TYR A 34 -2.21 11.78 21.11
CA TYR A 34 -1.17 12.37 21.97
C TYR A 34 0.26 12.22 21.40
N VAL A 35 0.48 11.31 20.43
CA VAL A 35 1.76 11.08 19.69
C VAL A 35 3.00 10.99 20.57
N ASP A 36 2.85 10.65 21.85
CA ASP A 36 3.98 10.48 22.76
C ASP A 36 4.29 8.99 22.99
N PRO A 37 5.55 8.63 23.27
CA PRO A 37 5.94 7.24 23.45
C PRO A 37 5.20 6.53 24.59
N GLN A 38 4.77 7.24 25.64
CA GLN A 38 4.08 6.63 26.78
C GLN A 38 2.65 6.26 26.38
N SER A 39 1.94 7.13 25.66
CA SER A 39 0.59 6.82 25.15
C SER A 39 0.59 5.64 24.18
N HIS A 40 1.56 5.56 23.26
CA HIS A 40 1.71 4.41 22.37
C HIS A 40 2.08 3.13 23.14
N THR A 41 2.98 3.21 24.12
CA THR A 41 3.34 2.05 24.94
C THR A 41 2.14 1.56 25.74
N PHE A 42 1.40 2.47 26.37
CA PHE A 42 0.17 2.15 27.10
C PHE A 42 -0.88 1.48 26.20
N PHE A 43 -1.12 2.03 25.00
CA PHE A 43 -2.03 1.44 24.02
C PHE A 43 -1.62 0.00 23.68
N ILE A 44 -0.34 -0.24 23.40
CA ILE A 44 0.18 -1.57 23.05
C ILE A 44 0.10 -2.53 24.22
N ASP A 45 0.42 -2.09 25.44
CA ASP A 45 0.33 -2.91 26.64
C ASP A 45 -1.12 -3.34 26.91
N VAL A 46 -2.08 -2.43 26.69
CA VAL A 46 -3.52 -2.73 26.83
C VAL A 46 -3.95 -3.79 25.80
N VAL A 47 -3.54 -3.65 24.54
CA VAL A 47 -3.80 -4.65 23.48
C VAL A 47 -3.14 -6.00 23.82
N LYS A 48 -1.90 -5.98 24.29
CA LYS A 48 -1.16 -7.20 24.62
C LYS A 48 -1.80 -7.95 25.79
N GLU A 49 -2.18 -7.25 26.85
CA GLU A 49 -2.84 -7.84 28.01
C GLU A 49 -4.24 -8.36 27.65
N PHE A 50 -4.94 -7.67 26.74
CA PHE A 50 -6.21 -8.12 26.22
C PHE A 50 -6.09 -9.47 25.48
N VAL A 51 -5.09 -9.61 24.60
CA VAL A 51 -4.89 -10.83 23.80
C VAL A 51 -4.27 -11.97 24.59
N THR A 52 -3.33 -11.71 25.51
CA THR A 52 -2.64 -12.77 26.29
C THR A 52 -3.60 -13.61 27.13
N ASN A 53 -4.77 -13.05 27.47
CA ASN A 53 -5.73 -13.65 28.38
C ASN A 53 -6.94 -14.31 27.68
N GLY A 54 -6.95 -14.48 26.36
CA GLY A 54 -8.02 -15.22 25.70
C GLY A 54 -7.68 -15.69 24.29
N GLY A 55 -8.30 -16.80 23.91
CA GLY A 55 -8.09 -17.46 22.62
C GLY A 55 -8.75 -16.70 21.46
N ASP A 56 -9.31 -17.45 20.51
CA ASP A 56 -9.83 -16.90 19.25
C ASP A 56 -10.96 -15.86 19.44
N GLU A 57 -11.78 -15.99 20.49
CA GLU A 57 -12.85 -15.04 20.83
C GLU A 57 -12.31 -13.62 21.09
N ASN A 58 -11.16 -13.50 21.77
CA ASN A 58 -10.53 -12.21 22.01
C ASN A 58 -10.01 -11.60 20.70
N SER A 59 -9.51 -12.39 19.76
CA SER A 59 -9.03 -11.85 18.48
C SER A 59 -10.17 -11.22 17.67
N GLN A 60 -11.35 -11.85 17.68
CA GLN A 60 -12.55 -11.30 17.04
C GLN A 60 -13.06 -10.04 17.74
N GLN A 61 -13.09 -10.03 19.07
CA GLN A 61 -13.49 -8.84 19.84
C GLN A 61 -12.50 -7.67 19.66
N LEU A 62 -11.19 -7.94 19.61
CA LEU A 62 -10.18 -6.92 19.31
C LEU A 62 -10.47 -6.25 17.97
N LYS A 63 -10.76 -7.06 16.95
CA LYS A 63 -11.11 -6.58 15.62
C LYS A 63 -12.37 -5.72 15.63
N GLU A 64 -13.41 -6.13 16.34
CA GLU A 64 -14.67 -5.39 16.46
C GLU A 64 -14.47 -4.00 17.08
N VAL A 65 -13.60 -3.89 18.09
CA VAL A 65 -13.27 -2.60 18.73
C VAL A 65 -12.34 -1.75 17.86
N MET A 66 -11.34 -2.35 17.21
CA MET A 66 -10.34 -1.62 16.44
C MET A 66 -10.83 -1.18 15.06
N THR A 67 -11.82 -1.86 14.48
CA THR A 67 -12.38 -1.50 13.17
C THR A 67 -12.99 -0.09 13.14
N PRO A 68 -13.82 0.32 14.12
CA PRO A 68 -14.27 1.70 14.26
C PRO A 68 -13.13 2.73 14.42
N VAL A 69 -12.06 2.40 15.17
CA VAL A 69 -10.87 3.28 15.31
C VAL A 69 -10.21 3.51 13.95
N LEU A 70 -9.99 2.44 13.17
CA LEU A 70 -9.45 2.52 11.81
C LEU A 70 -10.36 3.30 10.87
N ARG A 71 -11.69 3.17 11.01
CA ARG A 71 -12.67 3.96 10.24
C ARG A 71 -12.57 5.46 10.54
N ARG A 72 -12.32 5.83 11.80
CA ARG A 72 -12.13 7.22 12.20
C ARG A 72 -10.82 7.78 11.64
N LEU A 73 -9.72 7.02 11.70
CA LEU A 73 -8.47 7.37 11.01
C LEU A 73 -8.69 7.58 9.51
N HIS A 74 -9.36 6.65 8.83
CA HIS A 74 -9.71 6.77 7.40
C HIS A 74 -10.54 8.02 7.10
N THR A 75 -11.48 8.37 7.98
CA THR A 75 -12.30 9.57 7.83
C THR A 75 -11.46 10.84 7.90
N GLU A 76 -10.52 10.92 8.84
CA GLU A 76 -9.62 12.07 8.96
C GLU A 76 -8.66 12.17 7.77
N ILE A 77 -8.11 11.04 7.29
CA ILE A 77 -7.26 11.02 6.09
C ILE A 77 -8.00 11.56 4.85
N ASN A 78 -9.28 11.22 4.67
CA ASN A 78 -10.06 11.68 3.52
C ASN A 78 -10.45 13.16 3.59
N LYS A 79 -10.50 13.75 4.78
CA LYS A 79 -10.69 15.20 4.96
C LYS A 79 -9.39 16.00 4.81
N SER A 80 -8.26 15.30 4.78
CA SER A 80 -6.94 15.92 4.68
C SER A 80 -6.40 15.92 3.25
N ASN A 81 -5.40 16.77 3.05
CA ASN A 81 -4.46 16.77 1.93
C ASN A 81 -3.03 16.61 2.47
N LEU A 82 -2.04 16.69 1.58
CA LEU A 82 -0.63 16.49 1.96
C LEU A 82 -0.13 17.43 3.07
N ILE A 83 -0.65 18.66 3.11
CA ILE A 83 -0.15 19.70 4.01
C ILE A 83 -0.83 19.65 5.38
N ASN A 84 -2.13 19.34 5.43
CA ASN A 84 -2.92 19.40 6.66
C ASN A 84 -3.20 18.03 7.30
N LEU A 85 -2.50 16.97 6.89
CA LEU A 85 -2.63 15.64 7.49
C LEU A 85 -2.29 15.70 8.99
N PRO A 86 -3.20 15.29 9.90
CA PRO A 86 -2.91 15.34 11.33
C PRO A 86 -1.69 14.52 11.71
N ILE A 87 -0.82 15.10 12.53
CA ILE A 87 0.51 14.55 12.87
C ILE A 87 0.46 13.15 13.50
N TYR A 88 -0.67 12.75 14.09
CA TYR A 88 -0.86 11.47 14.75
C TYR A 88 -1.19 10.32 13.78
N ILE A 89 -1.64 10.63 12.55
CA ILE A 89 -2.15 9.61 11.62
C ILE A 89 -1.06 8.60 11.25
N LEU A 90 0.08 9.06 10.71
CA LEU A 90 1.16 8.17 10.26
C LEU A 90 1.75 7.33 11.42
N PRO A 91 2.06 7.91 12.59
CA PRO A 91 2.46 7.14 13.77
C PRO A 91 1.42 6.11 14.21
N SER A 92 0.13 6.45 14.17
CA SER A 92 -0.96 5.52 14.54
C SER A 92 -1.02 4.33 13.58
N VAL A 93 -1.00 4.56 12.26
CA VAL A 93 -1.01 3.47 11.28
C VAL A 93 0.25 2.60 11.40
N GLN A 94 1.41 3.22 11.65
CA GLN A 94 2.66 2.51 11.92
C GLN A 94 2.59 1.66 13.21
N LEU A 95 1.89 2.13 14.24
CA LEU A 95 1.66 1.40 15.49
C LEU A 95 0.88 0.11 15.23
N PHE A 96 -0.20 0.19 14.43
CA PHE A 96 -0.98 -0.97 14.00
C PHE A 96 -0.12 -1.94 13.18
N ALA A 97 0.62 -1.44 12.19
CA ALA A 97 1.46 -2.26 11.32
C ALA A 97 2.61 -2.98 12.04
N ASN A 98 3.12 -2.41 13.13
CA ASN A 98 4.21 -3.01 13.93
C ASN A 98 3.75 -4.05 14.94
N ASN A 99 2.46 -4.06 15.32
CA ASN A 99 1.97 -4.97 16.35
C ASN A 99 1.40 -6.25 15.71
N PRO A 100 1.86 -7.46 16.11
CA PRO A 100 1.43 -8.72 15.53
C PRO A 100 -0.08 -8.99 15.61
N HIS A 101 -0.78 -8.42 16.59
CA HIS A 101 -2.22 -8.59 16.79
C HIS A 101 -3.05 -7.53 16.06
N LEU A 102 -2.50 -6.33 15.85
CA LEU A 102 -3.20 -5.23 15.16
C LEU A 102 -2.96 -5.22 13.66
N ALA A 103 -1.79 -5.67 13.19
CA ALA A 103 -1.48 -5.75 11.77
C ALA A 103 -2.50 -6.59 10.97
N PRO A 104 -2.98 -7.76 11.46
CA PRO A 104 -4.06 -8.50 10.81
C PRO A 104 -5.37 -7.71 10.73
N VAL A 105 -5.71 -6.96 11.78
CA VAL A 105 -6.93 -6.12 11.82
C VAL A 105 -6.82 -4.97 10.82
N LEU A 106 -5.65 -4.31 10.75
CA LEU A 106 -5.37 -3.27 9.76
C LEU A 106 -5.50 -3.81 8.33
N MET A 107 -4.88 -4.95 8.04
CA MET A 107 -4.93 -5.55 6.71
C MET A 107 -6.34 -5.98 6.32
N GLU A 108 -7.09 -6.57 7.24
CA GLU A 108 -8.47 -6.95 6.96
C GLU A 108 -9.36 -5.73 6.73
N ALA A 109 -9.17 -4.65 7.49
CA ALA A 109 -9.87 -3.39 7.26
C ALA A 109 -9.48 -2.70 5.94
N CYS A 110 -8.35 -3.09 5.33
CA CYS A 110 -7.91 -2.58 4.04
C CYS A 110 -8.30 -3.45 2.84
N GLU A 111 -8.90 -4.61 3.09
CA GLU A 111 -9.37 -5.49 2.04
C GLU A 111 -10.53 -4.84 1.28
N PRO A 112 -10.45 -4.70 -0.06
CA PRO A 112 -11.53 -4.10 -0.83
C PRO A 112 -12.76 -5.01 -0.83
N LYS A 113 -13.94 -4.40 -0.67
CA LYS A 113 -15.22 -5.13 -0.75
C LYS A 113 -15.48 -5.74 -2.14
N LEU A 114 -15.03 -5.05 -3.18
CA LEU A 114 -15.13 -5.47 -4.58
C LEU A 114 -13.71 -5.55 -5.15
N ARG A 115 -13.15 -6.77 -5.21
CA ARG A 115 -11.76 -6.97 -5.62
C ARG A 115 -11.50 -6.51 -7.05
N ASP A 116 -12.44 -6.73 -7.98
CA ASP A 116 -12.28 -6.34 -9.39
C ASP A 116 -12.39 -4.82 -9.63
N ASN A 117 -12.77 -4.03 -8.62
CA ASN A 117 -12.85 -2.58 -8.71
C ASN A 117 -11.57 -1.96 -8.13
N GLY A 118 -10.69 -1.49 -9.00
CA GLY A 118 -9.44 -0.81 -8.61
C GLY A 118 -9.67 0.36 -7.65
N ALA A 119 -10.70 1.18 -7.86
CA ALA A 119 -11.01 2.32 -6.98
C ALA A 119 -11.34 1.89 -5.54
N ALA A 120 -11.83 0.67 -5.33
CA ALA A 120 -12.15 0.15 -4.00
C ALA A 120 -10.92 0.06 -3.07
N TYR A 121 -9.72 -0.09 -3.64
CA TYR A 121 -8.47 -0.10 -2.88
C TYR A 121 -8.17 1.24 -2.19
N GLN A 122 -8.69 2.35 -2.71
CA GLN A 122 -8.55 3.67 -2.09
C GLN A 122 -9.40 3.84 -0.83
N HIS A 123 -10.47 3.04 -0.68
CA HIS A 123 -11.43 3.14 0.43
C HIS A 123 -10.98 2.38 1.67
N SER A 124 -9.70 2.52 2.00
CA SER A 124 -9.04 1.91 3.15
C SER A 124 -8.06 2.90 3.78
N VAL A 125 -7.59 2.63 5.00
CA VAL A 125 -6.59 3.49 5.66
C VAL A 125 -5.31 3.58 4.82
N LEU A 126 -4.78 2.43 4.37
CA LEU A 126 -3.58 2.41 3.52
C LEU A 126 -3.84 3.07 2.17
N GLY A 127 -4.98 2.77 1.55
CA GLY A 127 -5.31 3.32 0.25
C GLY A 127 -5.55 4.83 0.27
N ALA A 128 -6.25 5.34 1.27
CA ALA A 128 -6.51 6.77 1.40
C ALA A 128 -5.23 7.57 1.67
N LEU A 129 -4.26 6.97 2.40
CA LEU A 129 -2.91 7.53 2.56
C LEU A 129 -2.15 7.54 1.24
N LEU A 130 -2.19 6.45 0.46
CA LEU A 130 -1.60 6.41 -0.87
C LEU A 130 -2.24 7.45 -1.81
N SER A 131 -3.53 7.74 -1.67
CA SER A 131 -4.22 8.77 -2.47
C SER A 131 -3.87 10.21 -2.09
N LEU A 132 -3.12 10.47 -1.01
CA LEU A 132 -2.66 11.83 -0.67
C LEU A 132 -1.56 12.27 -1.65
N SER A 133 -1.88 13.22 -2.52
CA SER A 133 -0.96 13.69 -3.56
C SER A 133 -1.18 15.17 -3.87
N VAL A 134 -0.22 15.74 -4.61
CA VAL A 134 -0.39 17.02 -5.31
C VAL A 134 -1.41 16.93 -6.44
N LEU A 135 -1.63 15.70 -6.94
CA LEU A 135 -2.57 15.40 -8.00
C LEU A 135 -4.01 15.24 -7.47
N PRO A 136 -5.02 15.58 -8.27
CA PRO A 136 -6.42 15.38 -7.93
C PRO A 136 -6.72 13.94 -7.48
N ARG A 137 -7.53 13.79 -6.43
CA ARG A 137 -7.96 12.46 -5.94
C ARG A 137 -8.96 11.77 -6.88
N THR A 138 -9.65 12.55 -7.70
CA THR A 138 -10.61 12.08 -8.71
C THR A 138 -10.47 12.92 -9.97
N ALA A 139 -10.90 12.39 -11.11
CA ALA A 139 -10.80 13.09 -12.40
C ALA A 139 -11.47 14.49 -12.41
N ASN A 140 -12.47 14.71 -11.55
CA ASN A 140 -13.24 15.96 -11.51
C ASN A 140 -12.84 16.90 -10.36
N SER A 141 -11.86 16.54 -9.52
CA SER A 141 -11.45 17.43 -8.41
C SER A 141 -10.50 18.54 -8.90
N LEU A 142 -10.66 19.73 -8.31
CA LEU A 142 -9.81 20.90 -8.60
C LEU A 142 -8.40 20.72 -8.02
N TYR A 143 -7.43 21.40 -8.61
CA TYR A 143 -6.08 21.51 -8.02
C TYR A 143 -6.13 22.41 -6.79
N GLU A 144 -5.62 21.92 -5.67
CA GLU A 144 -5.76 22.58 -4.35
C GLU A 144 -4.63 23.55 -4.01
N PHE A 145 -3.52 23.54 -4.75
CA PHE A 145 -2.25 24.07 -4.25
C PHE A 145 -1.70 25.30 -4.97
N PHE A 146 -2.15 25.60 -6.19
CA PHE A 146 -1.60 26.69 -7.01
C PHE A 146 -2.73 27.58 -7.52
N GLU A 147 -3.07 28.63 -6.77
CA GLU A 147 -4.16 29.56 -7.10
C GLU A 147 -3.73 30.68 -8.05
N ASN A 148 -2.52 31.22 -7.88
CA ASN A 148 -2.00 32.33 -8.70
C ASN A 148 -0.65 31.96 -9.36
N PRO A 149 -0.62 31.63 -10.65
CA PRO A 149 0.61 31.24 -11.34
C PRO A 149 1.64 32.38 -11.43
N MET A 150 1.25 33.63 -11.23
CA MET A 150 2.14 34.79 -11.31
C MET A 150 2.89 35.09 -10.00
N ASP A 151 2.44 34.54 -8.87
CA ASP A 151 3.10 34.73 -7.57
C ASP A 151 4.23 33.69 -7.38
N GLN A 152 5.38 33.99 -7.96
CA GLN A 152 6.54 33.09 -7.90
C GLN A 152 7.02 32.82 -6.47
N ALA A 153 6.91 33.79 -5.56
CA ALA A 153 7.36 33.62 -4.18
C ALA A 153 6.46 32.63 -3.43
N ALA A 154 5.13 32.81 -3.53
CA ALA A 154 4.16 31.89 -2.95
C ALA A 154 4.28 30.49 -3.56
N ASN A 155 4.42 30.39 -4.89
CA ASN A 155 4.56 29.11 -5.59
C ASN A 155 5.80 28.33 -5.16
N ASN A 156 6.96 29.00 -5.01
CA ASN A 156 8.19 28.35 -4.56
C ASN A 156 8.09 27.82 -3.12
N MET A 157 7.48 28.60 -2.22
CA MET A 157 7.23 28.17 -0.84
C MET A 157 6.29 26.96 -0.79
N MET A 158 5.24 27.00 -1.60
CA MET A 158 4.25 25.94 -1.66
C MET A 158 4.86 24.66 -2.24
N GLU A 159 5.63 24.77 -3.31
CA GLU A 159 6.36 23.66 -3.92
C GLU A 159 7.29 22.99 -2.90
N SER A 160 8.11 23.77 -2.16
CA SER A 160 8.99 23.22 -1.12
C SER A 160 8.20 22.48 -0.02
N SER A 161 7.04 23.02 0.36
CA SER A 161 6.18 22.42 1.38
C SER A 161 5.59 21.09 0.89
N LEU A 162 5.12 21.04 -0.36
CA LEU A 162 4.59 19.83 -1.00
C LEU A 162 5.67 18.76 -1.19
N TRP A 163 6.89 19.13 -1.58
CA TRP A 163 8.01 18.19 -1.69
C TRP A 163 8.34 17.55 -0.34
N ASN A 164 8.45 18.35 0.71
CA ASN A 164 8.73 17.86 2.06
C ASN A 164 7.60 16.95 2.57
N ALA A 165 6.34 17.35 2.37
CA ALA A 165 5.18 16.56 2.76
C ALA A 165 5.12 15.22 2.00
N SER A 166 5.34 15.23 0.68
CA SER A 166 5.36 14.03 -0.16
C SER A 166 6.50 13.08 0.22
N ALA A 167 7.70 13.60 0.47
CA ALA A 167 8.84 12.81 0.94
C ALA A 167 8.58 12.21 2.33
N HIS A 168 7.95 12.98 3.23
CA HIS A 168 7.56 12.50 4.56
C HIS A 168 6.52 11.37 4.48
N LEU A 169 5.47 11.55 3.68
CA LEU A 169 4.44 10.54 3.44
C LEU A 169 5.09 9.27 2.86
N SER A 170 5.83 9.40 1.76
CA SER A 170 6.49 8.27 1.08
C SER A 170 7.39 7.46 2.00
N LYS A 171 8.21 8.14 2.82
CA LYS A 171 9.09 7.48 3.80
C LYS A 171 8.30 6.72 4.86
N ASN A 172 7.18 7.26 5.35
CA ASN A 172 6.36 6.57 6.35
C ASN A 172 5.55 5.43 5.73
N MET A 173 5.01 5.60 4.52
CA MET A 173 4.34 4.53 3.80
C MET A 173 5.27 3.35 3.55
N HIS A 174 6.52 3.60 3.15
CA HIS A 174 7.54 2.56 3.03
C HIS A 174 7.77 1.83 4.37
N LYS A 175 7.90 2.55 5.49
CA LYS A 175 8.04 1.92 6.82
C LYS A 175 6.84 1.06 7.19
N ILE A 176 5.62 1.53 6.93
CA ILE A 176 4.37 0.80 7.21
C ILE A 176 4.36 -0.52 6.43
N PHE A 177 4.58 -0.44 5.11
CA PHE A 177 4.61 -1.62 4.24
C PHE A 177 5.73 -2.60 4.63
N LEU A 178 6.92 -2.08 4.94
CA LEU A 178 8.04 -2.90 5.38
C LEU A 178 7.75 -3.61 6.71
N SER A 179 7.05 -2.96 7.64
CA SER A 179 6.63 -3.57 8.91
C SER A 179 5.64 -4.71 8.69
N LEU A 180 4.66 -4.52 7.81
CA LEU A 180 3.70 -5.57 7.43
C LEU A 180 4.43 -6.76 6.78
N LEU A 181 5.33 -6.50 5.83
CA LEU A 181 6.14 -7.54 5.18
C LEU A 181 7.03 -8.33 6.16
N LYS A 182 7.46 -7.69 7.25
CA LYS A 182 8.24 -8.31 8.33
C LYS A 182 7.38 -9.01 9.38
N GLY A 183 6.06 -8.91 9.30
CA GLY A 183 5.09 -9.50 10.25
C GLY A 183 4.95 -11.04 10.18
N GLY A 184 5.84 -11.73 9.46
CA GLY A 184 5.82 -13.18 9.27
C GLY A 184 5.13 -13.63 7.97
N PRO A 185 5.14 -14.95 7.67
CA PRO A 185 4.69 -15.47 6.38
C PRO A 185 3.24 -15.12 6.03
N ILE A 186 2.32 -15.24 6.99
CA ILE A 186 0.89 -14.93 6.80
C ILE A 186 0.68 -13.45 6.50
N MET A 187 1.37 -12.56 7.23
CA MET A 187 1.23 -11.13 7.01
C MET A 187 1.81 -10.71 5.66
N ARG A 188 2.96 -11.29 5.31
CA ARG A 188 3.61 -11.09 4.02
C ARG A 188 2.70 -11.51 2.87
N ASP A 189 2.09 -12.68 2.95
CA ASP A 189 1.12 -13.19 1.97
C ASP A 189 -0.09 -12.24 1.82
N LYS A 190 -0.64 -11.75 2.94
CA LYS A 190 -1.75 -10.79 2.93
C LYS A 190 -1.40 -9.48 2.23
N ILE A 191 -0.27 -8.85 2.57
CA ILE A 191 0.10 -7.56 1.95
C ILE A 191 0.48 -7.73 0.47
N LEU A 192 1.14 -8.84 0.10
CA LEU A 192 1.47 -9.11 -1.29
C LEU A 192 0.22 -9.44 -2.13
N SER A 193 -0.73 -10.19 -1.57
CA SER A 193 -2.06 -10.38 -2.16
C SER A 193 -2.79 -9.06 -2.39
N TRP A 194 -2.74 -8.16 -1.40
CA TRP A 194 -3.36 -6.84 -1.49
C TRP A 194 -2.71 -6.00 -2.61
N VAL A 195 -1.37 -5.97 -2.69
CA VAL A 195 -0.64 -5.25 -3.74
C VAL A 195 -0.91 -5.87 -5.12
N GLY A 196 -0.81 -7.20 -5.25
CA GLY A 196 -1.04 -7.92 -6.50
C GLY A 196 -2.47 -7.72 -7.04
N GLY A 197 -3.46 -7.86 -6.17
CA GLY A 197 -4.85 -7.59 -6.49
C GLY A 197 -5.10 -6.13 -6.87
N CYS A 198 -4.46 -5.18 -6.18
CA CYS A 198 -4.55 -3.76 -6.52
C CYS A 198 -4.02 -3.48 -7.93
N LEU A 199 -2.84 -3.99 -8.26
CA LEU A 199 -2.23 -3.81 -9.59
C LEU A 199 -3.07 -4.46 -10.69
N LYS A 200 -3.53 -5.69 -10.48
CA LYS A 200 -4.40 -6.41 -11.42
C LYS A 200 -5.69 -5.64 -11.72
N SER A 201 -6.37 -5.17 -10.68
CA SER A 201 -7.67 -4.49 -10.79
C SER A 201 -7.55 -3.09 -11.37
N ASN A 202 -6.33 -2.57 -11.47
CA ASN A 202 -6.00 -1.32 -12.13
C ASN A 202 -5.29 -1.50 -13.48
N ALA A 203 -5.23 -2.72 -14.03
CA ALA A 203 -4.56 -3.01 -15.30
C ALA A 203 -5.07 -2.13 -16.46
N ALA A 204 -6.35 -1.74 -16.42
CA ALA A 204 -6.96 -0.87 -17.41
C ALA A 204 -6.32 0.54 -17.51
N ARG A 205 -5.55 0.97 -16.50
CA ARG A 205 -4.78 2.23 -16.56
C ARG A 205 -3.73 2.25 -17.68
N GLY A 206 -3.20 1.09 -18.06
CA GLY A 206 -2.23 0.96 -19.17
C GLY A 206 -2.87 0.91 -20.57
N MET A 207 -4.21 0.89 -20.69
CA MET A 207 -4.87 0.79 -21.99
C MET A 207 -4.96 2.16 -22.69
N LEU A 208 -4.49 2.24 -23.94
CA LEU A 208 -4.46 3.45 -24.78
C LEU A 208 -5.79 4.24 -24.79
N TRP A 209 -6.93 3.57 -24.83
CA TRP A 209 -8.24 4.23 -24.88
C TRP A 209 -8.55 5.02 -23.60
N ASN A 210 -8.10 4.54 -22.43
CA ASN A 210 -8.28 5.23 -21.16
C ASN A 210 -7.33 6.43 -21.00
N VAL A 211 -6.21 6.42 -21.73
CA VAL A 211 -5.25 7.54 -21.80
C VAL A 211 -5.72 8.60 -22.79
N GLN A 212 -6.32 8.20 -23.91
CA GLN A 212 -6.68 9.12 -25.01
C GLN A 212 -8.08 9.71 -24.89
N ALA A 213 -9.01 9.05 -24.18
CA ALA A 213 -10.39 9.51 -24.02
C ALA A 213 -10.97 9.23 -22.61
N PRO A 214 -10.35 9.76 -21.54
CA PRO A 214 -10.77 9.50 -20.17
C PRO A 214 -12.21 9.96 -19.86
N GLU A 215 -12.71 11.01 -20.53
CA GLU A 215 -14.08 11.54 -20.33
C GLU A 215 -15.18 10.64 -20.94
N ILE A 216 -14.82 9.81 -21.93
CA ILE A 216 -15.75 8.91 -22.63
C ILE A 216 -15.80 7.53 -21.95
N SER A 217 -14.73 7.18 -21.23
CA SER A 217 -14.59 5.88 -20.58
C SER A 217 -15.08 5.93 -19.13
N GLY A 218 -16.20 5.25 -18.83
CA GLY A 218 -16.68 5.07 -17.45
C GLY A 218 -15.69 4.35 -16.52
N THR A 219 -14.56 3.87 -17.04
CA THR A 219 -13.48 3.22 -16.29
C THR A 219 -12.77 4.17 -15.33
N ALA A 220 -12.79 5.48 -15.55
CA ALA A 220 -12.18 6.44 -14.61
C ALA A 220 -12.80 6.34 -13.20
N LEU A 221 -14.05 5.85 -13.09
CA LEU A 221 -14.75 5.64 -11.81
C LEU A 221 -14.37 4.32 -11.11
N THR A 222 -13.72 3.40 -11.82
CA THR A 222 -13.36 2.07 -11.30
C THR A 222 -11.87 1.91 -11.06
N LEU A 223 -11.07 2.96 -11.26
CA LEU A 223 -9.61 2.95 -11.13
C LEU A 223 -9.18 3.88 -10.00
N VAL A 224 -8.02 3.59 -9.41
CA VAL A 224 -7.40 4.50 -8.45
C VAL A 224 -6.89 5.77 -9.13
N SER A 225 -6.63 6.81 -8.35
CA SER A 225 -6.03 8.06 -8.81
C SER A 225 -4.56 7.91 -9.19
N ASP A 226 -4.05 8.85 -9.97
CA ASP A 226 -2.64 8.88 -10.36
C ASP A 226 -1.73 9.07 -9.13
N GLY A 227 -2.16 9.92 -8.20
CA GLY A 227 -1.49 10.13 -6.92
C GLY A 227 -1.33 8.82 -6.12
N PHE A 228 -2.35 7.96 -6.12
CA PHE A 228 -2.28 6.65 -5.50
C PHE A 228 -1.19 5.78 -6.14
N MET A 229 -1.20 5.64 -7.48
CA MET A 229 -0.25 4.77 -8.16
C MET A 229 1.18 5.27 -8.06
N LEU A 230 1.38 6.60 -8.10
CA LEU A 230 2.70 7.21 -7.88
C LEU A 230 3.25 6.89 -6.47
N ASN A 231 2.43 7.04 -5.44
CA ASN A 231 2.85 6.77 -4.07
C ASN A 231 3.09 5.27 -3.83
N LEU A 232 2.26 4.39 -4.40
CA LEU A 232 2.48 2.95 -4.36
C LEU A 232 3.78 2.58 -5.07
N GLY A 233 4.03 3.14 -6.26
CA GLY A 233 5.28 2.98 -6.99
C GLY A 233 6.49 3.42 -6.18
N ALA A 234 6.41 4.58 -5.51
CA ALA A 234 7.48 5.07 -4.64
C ALA A 234 7.78 4.14 -3.45
N VAL A 235 6.76 3.49 -2.88
CA VAL A 235 6.93 2.48 -1.82
C VAL A 235 7.63 1.24 -2.37
N LEU A 236 7.15 0.70 -3.50
CA LEU A 236 7.70 -0.50 -4.12
C LEU A 236 9.16 -0.29 -4.57
N LEU A 237 9.48 0.88 -5.13
CA LEU A 237 10.84 1.28 -5.48
C LEU A 237 11.78 1.31 -4.27
N GLN A 238 11.32 1.83 -3.13
CA GLN A 238 12.10 1.82 -1.88
C GLN A 238 12.32 0.40 -1.35
N LEU A 239 11.32 -0.49 -1.49
CA LEU A 239 11.47 -1.91 -1.15
C LEU A 239 12.46 -2.64 -2.07
N CYS A 240 12.58 -2.21 -3.34
CA CYS A 240 13.56 -2.73 -4.29
C CYS A 240 14.98 -2.20 -4.09
N GLN A 241 15.14 -1.02 -3.49
CA GLN A 241 16.44 -0.36 -3.31
C GLN A 241 17.55 -1.29 -2.77
N PRO A 242 17.32 -2.14 -1.74
CA PRO A 242 18.38 -2.98 -1.15
C PRO A 242 18.99 -4.04 -2.09
N PHE A 243 18.38 -4.29 -3.25
CA PHE A 243 18.84 -5.24 -4.28
C PHE A 243 18.91 -4.66 -5.70
N CYS A 244 18.66 -3.35 -5.85
CA CYS A 244 18.75 -2.59 -7.10
C CYS A 244 19.55 -1.28 -6.90
N THR A 245 20.61 -1.31 -6.07
CA THR A 245 21.40 -0.10 -5.76
C THR A 245 22.45 0.20 -6.83
N THR A 246 23.10 -0.84 -7.37
CA THR A 246 24.11 -0.70 -8.42
C THR A 246 23.87 -1.74 -9.52
N HIS A 247 24.27 -1.41 -10.74
CA HIS A 247 24.13 -2.27 -11.92
C HIS A 247 24.84 -3.63 -11.82
N ASN A 248 25.76 -3.79 -10.86
CA ASN A 248 26.50 -5.03 -10.58
C ASN A 248 26.12 -5.65 -9.22
N ASP A 249 24.99 -5.27 -8.62
CA ASP A 249 24.56 -5.87 -7.37
C ASP A 249 24.23 -7.35 -7.58
N LEU A 250 25.02 -8.25 -6.97
CA LEU A 250 24.81 -9.69 -7.03
C LEU A 250 23.44 -10.12 -6.50
N LYS A 251 22.77 -9.30 -5.68
CA LYS A 251 21.40 -9.56 -5.24
C LYS A 251 20.39 -9.47 -6.37
N SER A 252 20.67 -8.71 -7.44
CA SER A 252 19.81 -8.66 -8.63
C SER A 252 19.74 -10.00 -9.35
N LEU A 253 20.76 -10.86 -9.22
CA LEU A 253 20.75 -12.22 -9.76
C LEU A 253 19.73 -13.14 -9.07
N LYS A 254 19.13 -12.70 -7.96
CA LYS A 254 18.01 -13.41 -7.30
C LYS A 254 16.67 -13.17 -7.99
N ILE A 255 16.60 -12.19 -8.90
CA ILE A 255 15.41 -11.90 -9.70
C ILE A 255 15.31 -12.99 -10.76
N ASP A 256 14.28 -13.81 -10.64
CA ASP A 256 14.01 -14.87 -11.60
C ASP A 256 13.17 -14.34 -12.77
N PRO A 257 13.69 -14.31 -14.00
CA PRO A 257 12.99 -13.72 -15.15
C PRO A 257 11.78 -14.54 -15.61
N THR A 258 11.58 -15.76 -15.08
CA THR A 258 10.46 -16.63 -15.47
C THR A 258 9.15 -16.32 -14.76
N TYR A 259 9.14 -15.41 -13.78
CA TYR A 259 7.97 -15.06 -12.96
C TYR A 259 6.74 -14.70 -13.80
N GLY A 260 6.91 -13.89 -14.85
CA GLY A 260 5.81 -13.44 -15.70
C GLY A 260 5.17 -14.54 -16.57
N ALA A 261 5.78 -15.73 -16.64
CA ALA A 261 5.26 -16.86 -17.41
C ALA A 261 4.33 -17.79 -16.61
N VAL A 262 4.18 -17.54 -15.30
CA VAL A 262 3.36 -18.37 -14.41
C VAL A 262 1.87 -18.18 -14.70
N LEU A 263 1.16 -19.28 -14.96
CA LEU A 263 -0.28 -19.26 -15.17
C LEU A 263 -1.04 -19.08 -13.84
N PRO A 264 -2.25 -18.48 -13.84
CA PRO A 264 -3.01 -18.20 -12.62
C PRO A 264 -3.24 -19.42 -11.72
N GLU A 265 -3.50 -20.58 -12.32
CA GLU A 265 -3.71 -21.84 -11.62
C GLU A 265 -2.46 -22.34 -10.88
N GLU A 266 -1.27 -21.92 -11.31
CA GLU A 266 0.01 -22.29 -10.68
C GLU A 266 0.45 -21.26 -9.62
N CYS A 267 -0.11 -20.05 -9.65
CA CYS A 267 0.31 -18.93 -8.80
C CYS A 267 0.34 -19.26 -7.29
N PRO A 268 -0.70 -19.87 -6.70
CA PRO A 268 -0.71 -20.18 -5.27
C PRO A 268 0.42 -21.14 -4.86
N ALA A 269 0.70 -22.15 -5.69
CA ALA A 269 1.75 -23.13 -5.41
C ALA A 269 3.16 -22.55 -5.53
N LYS A 270 3.33 -21.51 -6.35
CA LYS A 270 4.64 -20.91 -6.66
C LYS A 270 4.95 -19.62 -5.89
N SER A 271 4.10 -19.23 -4.94
CA SER A 271 4.20 -17.95 -4.21
C SER A 271 4.15 -16.73 -5.13
N VAL A 272 3.18 -16.71 -6.05
CA VAL A 272 2.95 -15.60 -6.99
C VAL A 272 1.62 -14.92 -6.66
N HIS A 273 1.67 -13.64 -6.30
CA HIS A 273 0.49 -12.85 -5.95
C HIS A 273 0.05 -11.90 -7.09
N LEU A 274 0.93 -11.61 -8.05
CA LEU A 274 0.60 -10.85 -9.26
C LEU A 274 0.30 -11.83 -10.41
N ASP A 275 -0.90 -12.37 -10.42
CA ASP A 275 -1.33 -13.47 -11.32
C ASP A 275 -1.69 -13.03 -12.74
N CYS A 276 -1.54 -11.75 -13.10
CA CYS A 276 -2.00 -11.21 -14.38
C CYS A 276 -0.91 -11.08 -15.45
N LEU A 277 0.36 -11.29 -15.10
CA LEU A 277 1.48 -11.04 -16.02
C LEU A 277 1.54 -12.00 -17.21
N HIS A 278 1.01 -13.22 -17.08
CA HIS A 278 0.98 -14.21 -18.17
C HIS A 278 0.19 -13.75 -19.41
N ASN A 279 -0.72 -12.79 -19.23
CA ASN A 279 -1.53 -12.22 -20.32
C ASN A 279 -0.92 -10.95 -20.92
N GLU A 280 0.21 -10.48 -20.41
CA GLU A 280 0.86 -9.27 -20.92
C GLU A 280 1.53 -9.54 -22.27
N THR A 281 1.53 -8.52 -23.13
CA THR A 281 2.25 -8.61 -24.39
C THR A 281 3.75 -8.74 -24.11
N CYS A 282 4.35 -9.80 -24.63
CA CYS A 282 5.77 -10.09 -24.45
C CYS A 282 6.56 -9.64 -25.68
N LEU A 283 7.82 -9.26 -25.49
CA LEU A 283 8.71 -8.89 -26.60
C LEU A 283 8.98 -10.06 -27.56
N LEU A 284 9.05 -11.28 -27.00
CA LEU A 284 9.11 -12.49 -27.79
C LEU A 284 7.70 -13.13 -27.84
N PRO A 285 7.23 -13.51 -29.04
CA PRO A 285 5.97 -14.25 -29.16
C PRO A 285 6.08 -15.60 -28.45
N ALA A 286 4.93 -16.20 -28.16
CA ALA A 286 4.91 -17.57 -27.69
C ALA A 286 5.51 -18.49 -28.78
N ARG A 287 6.36 -19.42 -28.37
CA ARG A 287 6.95 -20.37 -29.33
C ARG A 287 5.91 -21.45 -29.60
N GLU A 288 5.84 -21.89 -30.85
CA GLU A 288 4.97 -22.99 -31.27
C GLU A 288 5.84 -24.18 -31.68
N ASP A 289 5.36 -25.39 -31.45
CA ASP A 289 5.98 -26.60 -31.96
C ASP A 289 5.62 -26.82 -33.44
N SER A 290 6.11 -27.92 -34.04
CA SER A 290 5.84 -28.27 -35.43
C SER A 290 4.35 -28.53 -35.74
N GLU A 291 3.52 -28.70 -34.71
CA GLU A 291 2.08 -28.95 -34.82
C GLU A 291 1.25 -27.69 -34.51
N GLY A 292 1.89 -26.56 -34.23
CA GLY A 292 1.23 -25.29 -33.91
C GLY A 292 0.78 -25.17 -32.45
N HIS A 293 1.20 -26.09 -31.56
CA HIS A 293 0.88 -25.97 -30.15
C HIS A 293 1.84 -25.01 -29.45
N THR A 294 1.29 -24.14 -28.59
CA THR A 294 2.10 -23.22 -27.80
C THR A 294 2.98 -23.97 -26.80
N ILE A 295 4.29 -23.79 -26.90
CA ILE A 295 5.28 -24.37 -26.00
C ILE A 295 5.22 -23.62 -24.68
N LYS A 296 4.95 -24.37 -23.59
CA LYS A 296 4.96 -23.83 -22.23
C LYS A 296 6.32 -23.21 -21.91
N ARG A 297 6.30 -21.97 -21.44
CA ARG A 297 7.52 -21.26 -21.01
C ARG A 297 8.03 -21.86 -19.69
N PRO A 298 9.36 -21.93 -19.48
CA PRO A 298 9.92 -22.41 -18.23
C PRO A 298 9.48 -21.51 -17.07
N THR A 299 9.23 -22.11 -15.92
CA THR A 299 8.92 -21.42 -14.65
C THR A 299 9.63 -22.13 -13.50
N ALA A 300 10.00 -21.38 -12.46
CA ALA A 300 10.61 -21.94 -11.25
C ALA A 300 9.56 -22.68 -10.38
N GLU A 301 10.03 -23.49 -9.43
CA GLU A 301 9.14 -24.17 -8.47
C GLU A 301 8.49 -23.19 -7.49
N VAL A 302 9.26 -22.22 -6.97
CA VAL A 302 8.79 -21.18 -6.04
C VAL A 302 9.58 -19.89 -6.27
N TYR A 303 8.91 -18.75 -6.17
CA TYR A 303 9.53 -17.44 -6.29
C TYR A 303 9.78 -16.80 -4.92
N ASN A 304 10.86 -16.02 -4.85
CA ASN A 304 11.25 -15.30 -3.64
C ASN A 304 10.67 -13.87 -3.64
N PHE A 305 10.75 -13.19 -2.49
CA PHE A 305 10.27 -11.81 -2.35
C PHE A 305 10.94 -10.83 -3.31
N VAL A 306 12.24 -11.01 -3.58
CA VAL A 306 13.02 -10.09 -4.42
C VAL A 306 12.46 -10.10 -5.84
N THR A 307 12.20 -11.28 -6.40
CA THR A 307 11.55 -11.44 -7.71
C THR A 307 10.17 -10.78 -7.71
N GLU A 308 9.33 -11.12 -6.72
CA GLU A 308 7.96 -10.66 -6.67
C GLU A 308 7.86 -9.13 -6.51
N CYS A 309 8.64 -8.56 -5.59
CA CYS A 309 8.72 -7.11 -5.38
C CYS A 309 9.22 -6.39 -6.64
N PHE A 310 10.19 -6.97 -7.36
CA PHE A 310 10.68 -6.42 -8.62
C PHE A 310 9.58 -6.35 -9.69
N PHE A 311 8.88 -7.46 -9.96
CA PHE A 311 7.84 -7.49 -10.99
C PHE A 311 6.60 -6.68 -10.61
N MET A 312 6.20 -6.65 -9.34
CA MET A 312 5.16 -5.74 -8.86
C MET A 312 5.56 -4.27 -9.02
N SER A 313 6.82 -3.92 -8.74
CA SER A 313 7.32 -2.56 -8.96
C SER A 313 7.26 -2.18 -10.43
N GLN A 314 7.72 -3.06 -11.32
CA GLN A 314 7.66 -2.84 -12.77
C GLN A 314 6.22 -2.66 -13.24
N LYS A 315 5.29 -3.52 -12.79
CA LYS A 315 3.88 -3.38 -13.15
C LYS A 315 3.27 -2.10 -12.60
N CYS A 316 3.63 -1.68 -11.40
CA CYS A 316 3.16 -0.41 -10.84
C CYS A 316 3.65 0.79 -11.65
N ILE A 317 4.90 0.77 -12.14
CA ILE A 317 5.46 1.83 -12.99
C ILE A 317 4.71 1.90 -14.32
N ASP A 318 4.44 0.75 -14.93
CA ASP A 318 3.62 0.63 -16.16
C ASP A 318 2.22 1.25 -15.98
N LEU A 319 1.57 1.00 -14.84
CA LEU A 319 0.22 1.51 -14.57
C LEU A 319 0.17 2.98 -14.10
N ALA A 320 1.29 3.55 -13.72
CA ALA A 320 1.40 4.92 -13.23
C ALA A 320 1.54 5.97 -14.37
N MET A 321 1.17 5.63 -15.61
CA MET A 321 1.26 6.44 -16.85
C MET A 321 1.41 7.97 -16.62
N ASP A 322 2.43 8.55 -17.27
CA ASP A 322 3.06 9.89 -17.07
C ASP A 322 4.14 10.01 -15.97
N ALA A 323 4.30 8.96 -15.15
CA ALA A 323 5.33 8.91 -14.11
C ALA A 323 6.81 8.76 -14.54
N PRO A 324 7.23 8.37 -15.77
CA PRO A 324 8.66 8.17 -16.04
C PRO A 324 9.49 9.42 -15.71
N ILE A 325 8.98 10.61 -16.01
CA ILE A 325 9.69 11.87 -15.75
C ILE A 325 9.74 12.18 -14.24
N TRP A 326 8.66 11.97 -13.49
CA TRP A 326 8.59 12.27 -12.05
C TRP A 326 9.32 11.22 -11.18
N LEU A 327 9.20 9.93 -11.49
CA LEU A 327 9.90 8.85 -10.78
C LEU A 327 11.41 8.86 -11.01
N LEU A 328 11.86 9.29 -12.21
CA LEU A 328 13.29 9.50 -12.50
C LEU A 328 13.91 10.62 -11.64
N HIS A 329 13.13 11.64 -11.28
CA HIS A 329 13.59 12.73 -10.41
C HIS A 329 13.52 12.39 -8.91
N LEU A 330 12.60 11.49 -8.52
CA LEU A 330 12.38 11.10 -7.12
C LEU A 330 13.33 10.00 -6.62
N HIS A 331 13.85 9.12 -7.49
CA HIS A 331 14.69 8.01 -7.00
C HIS A 331 15.74 7.48 -8.00
N PRO A 332 17.02 7.35 -7.62
CA PRO A 332 18.09 6.83 -8.49
C PRO A 332 17.84 5.42 -9.02
N SER A 333 17.12 4.58 -8.27
CA SER A 333 16.79 3.20 -8.69
C SER A 333 15.78 3.11 -9.83
N GLY A 334 15.00 4.17 -10.10
CA GLY A 334 14.08 4.22 -11.25
C GLY A 334 14.83 4.12 -12.58
N HIS A 335 15.98 4.79 -12.68
CA HIS A 335 16.84 4.73 -13.86
C HIS A 335 17.43 3.32 -14.07
N GLN A 336 17.77 2.62 -12.97
CA GLN A 336 18.34 1.27 -13.03
C GLN A 336 17.31 0.20 -13.36
N LEU A 337 16.06 0.32 -12.87
CA LEU A 337 14.98 -0.61 -13.19
C LEU A 337 14.57 -0.52 -14.67
N ILE A 338 14.49 0.70 -15.23
CA ILE A 338 14.24 0.90 -16.66
C ILE A 338 15.40 0.33 -17.48
N THR A 339 16.65 0.55 -17.06
CA THR A 339 17.82 -0.01 -17.74
C THR A 339 17.87 -1.53 -17.67
N PHE A 340 17.49 -2.14 -16.54
CA PHE A 340 17.45 -3.59 -16.38
C PHE A 340 16.32 -4.22 -17.21
N ALA A 341 15.12 -3.60 -17.19
CA ALA A 341 14.01 -4.03 -18.04
C ALA A 341 14.42 -4.01 -19.52
N LEU A 342 14.96 -2.89 -20.03
CA LEU A 342 15.40 -2.76 -21.43
C LEU A 342 16.56 -3.69 -21.83
N LYS A 343 17.32 -4.24 -20.87
CA LYS A 343 18.48 -5.09 -21.14
C LYS A 343 18.18 -6.58 -21.06
N TYR A 344 17.06 -6.96 -20.43
CA TYR A 344 16.69 -8.35 -20.16
C TYR A 344 15.25 -8.72 -20.56
N SER A 345 14.50 -7.77 -21.11
CA SER A 345 13.28 -8.02 -21.90
C SER A 345 13.68 -8.31 -23.35
#